data_AF-A0A397S4F6-F1
#
_entry.id   AF-A0A397S4F6-F1
#
_cell.length_a   1.000
_cell.length_b   1.000
_cell.length_c   1.000
_cell.angle_alpha   90.00
_cell.angle_beta   90.00
_cell.angle_gamma   90.00
#
_symmetry.space_group_name_H-M   'P 1'
#
loop_
_entity.id
_entity.type
_entity.pdbx_description
1 polymer ?
#
loop_
_entity_poly.entity_id
_entity_poly.type
_entity_poly.pdbx_seq_one_letter_code
_entity_poly.pdbx_strand_id
1 'polypeptide(L)'
;MKIANLKEDIGKKWSRIIATKYTICFVLVSIAQALVLIYLQVRMLERNGNSLLRIYKLNETDQSNDNCFNGQFLPLYVLTLENLMFIFFYFFQLYFCFNAIFHQNTIQIITIALINFAFVFIGMMQVYEVRSISIALKEDCPGFEFEPDMNEMFFILALAILVIFMGYLSFKLHRQFGWNIYKKIGGDVAIQNLLIMILFAGLLIPVFYILYQDRSGVEKFFIFVSTAMMISVFFFEILAYKSLNDEWSGGMLMFICFWIFALLNFAGLCVVVINLSIETKWYIGFIIGIICFTFSLSTLIYAVFAYRNFGGGLKEYINKNKDRQEVTKVLLSDV
;
A
#
# COMPACT_ATOMS: atom_id res chain seq x y z
N MET A 1 8.74 -36.17 0.54
CA MET A 1 7.35 -35.72 0.79
C MET A 1 7.10 -34.21 0.52
N LYS A 2 8.03 -33.28 0.80
CA LYS A 2 7.82 -31.83 0.56
C LYS A 2 7.81 -31.36 -0.90
N ILE A 3 8.55 -32.01 -1.81
CA ILE A 3 8.70 -31.57 -3.22
C ILE A 3 7.47 -31.91 -4.08
N ALA A 4 6.83 -33.06 -3.83
CA ALA A 4 5.62 -33.47 -4.54
C ALA A 4 4.45 -32.50 -4.26
N ASN A 5 4.27 -32.11 -3.00
CA ASN A 5 3.25 -31.14 -2.60
C ASN A 5 3.50 -29.74 -3.19
N LEU A 6 4.76 -29.33 -3.35
CA LEU A 6 5.11 -28.06 -3.98
C LEU A 6 4.79 -28.06 -5.47
N LYS A 7 5.12 -29.15 -6.19
CA LYS A 7 4.84 -29.28 -7.62
C LYS A 7 3.33 -29.29 -7.89
N GLU A 8 2.56 -29.94 -7.02
CA GLU A 8 1.10 -29.97 -7.11
C GLU A 8 0.47 -28.60 -6.81
N ASP A 9 0.97 -27.86 -5.81
CA ASP A 9 0.50 -26.51 -5.47
C ASP A 9 0.83 -25.50 -6.58
N ILE A 10 2.05 -25.58 -7.15
CA ILE A 10 2.44 -24.76 -8.31
C ILE A 10 1.59 -25.11 -9.53
N GLY A 11 1.34 -26.40 -9.80
CA GLY A 11 0.46 -26.83 -10.89
C GLY A 11 -0.96 -26.30 -10.74
N LYS A 12 -1.52 -26.34 -9.53
CA LYS A 12 -2.84 -25.75 -9.22
C LYS A 12 -2.84 -24.23 -9.44
N LYS A 13 -1.83 -23.50 -8.95
CA LYS A 13 -1.70 -22.06 -9.18
C LYS A 13 -1.57 -21.70 -10.66
N TRP A 14 -0.79 -22.48 -11.42
CA TRP A 14 -0.59 -22.29 -12.86
C TRP A 14 -1.88 -22.55 -13.66
N SER A 15 -2.62 -23.59 -13.30
CA SER A 15 -3.93 -23.88 -13.90
C SER A 15 -4.94 -22.74 -13.68
N ARG A 16 -4.85 -22.03 -12.54
CA ARG A 16 -5.69 -20.85 -12.25
C ARG A 16 -5.31 -19.63 -13.08
N ILE A 17 -4.02 -19.42 -13.34
CA ILE A 17 -3.56 -18.34 -14.25
C ILE A 17 -4.08 -18.59 -15.67
N ILE A 18 -4.00 -19.83 -16.14
CA ILE A 18 -4.37 -20.21 -17.52
C ILE A 18 -5.89 -20.45 -17.67
N ALA A 19 -6.65 -20.34 -16.58
CA ALA A 19 -8.08 -20.67 -16.56
C ALA A 19 -8.90 -19.93 -17.62
N THR A 20 -8.64 -18.62 -17.84
CA THR A 20 -9.27 -17.88 -18.93
C THR A 20 -8.31 -16.93 -19.63
N LYS A 21 -8.68 -16.53 -20.87
CA LYS A 21 -7.96 -15.50 -21.62
C LYS A 21 -7.82 -14.20 -20.81
N TYR A 22 -8.83 -13.85 -20.01
CA TYR A 22 -8.81 -12.65 -19.17
C TYR A 22 -7.84 -12.76 -17.99
N THR A 23 -7.70 -13.92 -17.34
CA THR A 23 -6.72 -14.10 -16.25
C THR A 23 -5.29 -14.03 -16.78
N ILE A 24 -5.03 -14.63 -17.94
CA ILE A 24 -3.72 -14.55 -18.62
C ILE A 24 -3.41 -13.09 -18.97
N CYS A 25 -4.32 -12.39 -19.64
CA CYS A 25 -4.12 -10.99 -20.00
C CYS A 25 -3.90 -10.10 -18.77
N PHE A 26 -4.67 -10.30 -17.70
CA PHE A 26 -4.51 -9.53 -16.46
C PHE A 26 -3.13 -9.72 -15.83
N VAL A 27 -2.64 -10.96 -15.75
CA VAL A 27 -1.29 -11.24 -15.24
C VAL A 27 -0.22 -10.63 -16.13
N LEU A 28 -0.33 -10.80 -17.45
CA LEU A 28 0.65 -10.24 -18.40
C LEU A 28 0.69 -8.71 -18.33
N VAL A 29 -0.46 -8.05 -18.33
CA VAL A 29 -0.55 -6.59 -18.19
C VAL A 29 -0.01 -6.14 -16.83
N SER A 30 -0.28 -6.87 -15.75
CA SER A 30 0.25 -6.54 -14.42
C SER A 30 1.79 -6.62 -14.38
N ILE A 31 2.37 -7.65 -15.00
CA ILE A 31 3.83 -7.80 -15.11
C ILE A 31 4.42 -6.66 -15.96
N ALA A 32 3.84 -6.40 -17.13
CA ALA A 32 4.28 -5.33 -18.01
C ALA A 32 4.19 -3.96 -17.32
N GLN A 33 3.09 -3.71 -16.60
CA GLN A 33 2.90 -2.51 -15.79
C GLN A 33 4.01 -2.36 -14.75
N ALA A 34 4.27 -3.41 -13.94
CA ALA A 34 5.31 -3.35 -12.93
C ALA A 34 6.67 -3.06 -13.55
N LEU A 35 7.04 -3.75 -14.64
CA LEU A 35 8.33 -3.55 -15.30
C LEU A 35 8.51 -2.13 -15.84
N VAL A 36 7.52 -1.62 -16.58
CA VAL A 36 7.58 -0.28 -17.20
C VAL A 36 7.63 0.81 -16.12
N LEU A 37 6.76 0.74 -15.10
CA LEU A 37 6.69 1.77 -14.08
C LEU A 37 7.89 1.74 -13.14
N ILE A 38 8.39 0.55 -12.78
CA ILE A 38 9.64 0.43 -11.99
C ILE A 38 10.82 0.98 -12.78
N TYR A 39 10.93 0.67 -14.08
CA TYR A 39 12.01 1.21 -14.91
C TYR A 39 12.02 2.75 -14.92
N LEU A 40 10.86 3.38 -15.11
CA LEU A 40 10.73 4.83 -15.11
C LEU A 40 11.05 5.44 -13.73
N GLN A 41 10.55 4.83 -12.64
CA GLN A 41 10.86 5.27 -11.28
C GLN A 41 12.34 5.12 -10.93
N VAL A 42 13.03 4.08 -11.41
CA VAL A 42 14.47 3.92 -11.23
C VAL A 42 15.25 5.03 -11.94
N ARG A 43 14.84 5.43 -13.15
CA ARG A 43 15.46 6.57 -13.86
C ARG A 43 15.28 7.88 -13.11
N MET A 44 14.08 8.15 -12.59
CA MET A 44 13.81 9.32 -11.75
C MET A 44 14.62 9.29 -10.46
N LEU A 45 14.69 8.13 -9.81
CA LEU A 45 15.48 7.91 -8.61
C LEU A 45 16.97 8.18 -8.85
N GLU A 46 17.53 7.73 -9.97
CA GLU A 46 18.93 7.98 -10.34
C GLU A 46 19.20 9.49 -10.45
N ARG A 47 18.33 10.24 -11.15
CA ARG A 47 18.46 11.70 -11.27
C ARG A 47 18.36 12.38 -9.90
N ASN A 48 17.33 12.04 -9.11
CA ASN A 48 17.05 12.68 -7.83
C ASN A 48 18.15 12.35 -6.80
N GLY A 49 18.60 11.10 -6.75
CA GLY A 49 19.69 10.64 -5.88
C GLY A 49 21.04 11.27 -6.24
N ASN A 50 21.36 11.40 -7.53
CA ASN A 50 22.56 12.10 -7.97
C ASN A 50 22.52 13.59 -7.58
N SER A 51 21.36 14.22 -7.67
CA SER A 51 21.16 15.63 -7.29
C SER A 51 21.30 15.82 -5.78
N LEU A 52 20.69 14.94 -4.97
CA LEU A 52 20.85 14.90 -3.53
C LEU A 52 22.33 14.75 -3.12
N LEU A 53 23.06 13.84 -3.77
CA LEU A 53 24.49 13.62 -3.49
C LEU A 53 25.35 14.84 -3.86
N ARG A 54 24.98 15.59 -4.91
CA ARG A 54 25.64 16.86 -5.26
C ARG A 54 25.41 17.91 -4.18
N ILE A 55 24.18 18.10 -3.71
CA ILE A 55 23.88 19.04 -2.62
C ILE A 55 24.65 18.67 -1.34
N TYR A 56 24.71 17.37 -0.99
CA TYR A 56 25.49 16.91 0.15
C TYR A 56 26.97 17.27 0.04
N LYS A 57 27.59 17.06 -1.14
CA LYS A 57 28.99 17.40 -1.38
C LYS A 57 29.25 18.90 -1.36
N LEU A 58 28.32 19.73 -1.83
CA LEU A 58 28.46 21.19 -1.82
C LEU A 58 28.64 21.72 -0.39
N ASN A 59 27.91 21.17 0.57
CA ASN A 59 28.04 21.54 1.99
C ASN A 59 29.42 21.19 2.58
N GLU A 60 30.02 20.07 2.16
CA GLU A 60 31.37 19.71 2.61
C GLU A 60 32.45 20.65 2.05
N THR A 61 32.27 21.14 0.81
CA THR A 61 33.29 21.94 0.12
C THR A 61 33.17 23.45 0.29
N ASP A 62 31.97 23.97 0.51
CA ASP A 62 31.70 25.42 0.45
C ASP A 62 30.65 25.84 1.49
N GLN A 63 31.12 26.18 2.71
CA GLN A 63 30.29 26.65 3.82
C GLN A 63 29.56 27.98 3.57
N SER A 64 29.83 28.69 2.46
CA SER A 64 29.12 29.93 2.13
C SER A 64 27.72 29.72 1.53
N ASN A 65 27.37 28.48 1.13
CA ASN A 65 26.08 28.12 0.53
C ASN A 65 25.12 27.43 1.51
N ASP A 66 25.19 27.80 2.80
CA ASP A 66 24.32 27.27 3.86
C ASP A 66 22.83 27.34 3.50
N ASN A 67 22.38 28.41 2.82
CA ASN A 67 20.97 28.56 2.44
C ASN A 67 20.52 27.52 1.41
N CYS A 68 21.37 27.21 0.43
CA CYS A 68 21.08 26.20 -0.60
C CYS A 68 20.98 24.80 0.04
N PHE A 69 21.96 24.42 0.87
CA PHE A 69 21.94 23.13 1.54
C PHE A 69 20.75 23.00 2.51
N ASN A 70 20.58 23.97 3.41
CA ASN A 70 19.54 23.93 4.44
C ASN A 70 18.12 23.98 3.85
N GLY A 71 17.92 24.70 2.74
CA GLY A 71 16.62 24.82 2.09
C GLY A 71 16.25 23.60 1.23
N GLN A 72 17.22 22.99 0.56
CA GLN A 72 16.93 22.05 -0.55
C GLN A 72 17.35 20.60 -0.30
N PHE A 73 18.17 20.32 0.72
CA PHE A 73 18.55 18.95 1.06
C PHE A 73 17.34 18.08 1.42
N LEU A 74 16.51 18.55 2.35
CA LEU A 74 15.36 17.78 2.85
C LEU A 74 14.29 17.53 1.77
N PRO A 75 13.87 18.51 0.94
CA PRO A 75 12.97 18.26 -0.20
C PRO A 75 13.50 17.21 -1.18
N LEU A 76 14.79 17.27 -1.56
CA LEU A 76 15.38 16.28 -2.46
C LEU A 76 15.51 14.90 -1.82
N TYR A 77 15.77 14.85 -0.52
CA TYR A 77 15.80 13.60 0.24
C TYR A 77 14.43 12.93 0.25
N VAL A 78 13.37 13.69 0.56
CA VAL A 78 11.98 13.22 0.54
C VAL A 78 11.60 12.73 -0.85
N LEU A 79 11.89 13.52 -1.89
CA LEU A 79 11.61 13.14 -3.27
C LEU A 79 12.34 11.83 -3.66
N THR A 80 13.59 11.64 -3.22
CA THR A 80 14.35 10.41 -3.46
C THR A 80 13.70 9.20 -2.77
N LEU A 81 13.29 9.34 -1.51
CA LEU A 81 12.59 8.26 -0.79
C LEU A 81 11.23 7.94 -1.39
N GLU A 82 10.53 8.94 -1.91
CA GLU A 82 9.26 8.73 -2.60
C GLU A 82 9.41 7.82 -3.83
N ASN A 83 10.46 8.02 -4.64
CA ASN A 83 10.71 7.13 -5.79
C ASN A 83 10.97 5.68 -5.35
N LEU A 84 11.74 5.49 -4.26
CA LEU A 84 11.94 4.16 -3.66
C LEU A 84 10.62 3.53 -3.22
N MET A 85 9.72 4.35 -2.68
CA MET A 85 8.40 3.90 -2.26
C MET A 85 7.52 3.45 -3.40
N PHE A 86 7.48 4.18 -4.51
CA PHE A 86 6.76 3.73 -5.70
C PHE A 86 7.30 2.40 -6.22
N ILE A 87 8.64 2.24 -6.28
CA ILE A 87 9.26 0.98 -6.71
C ILE A 87 8.80 -0.18 -5.83
N PHE A 88 8.90 -0.04 -4.51
CA PHE A 88 8.47 -1.06 -3.57
C PHE A 88 6.96 -1.37 -3.72
N PHE A 89 6.15 -0.33 -3.87
CA PHE A 89 4.72 -0.50 -4.05
C PHE A 89 4.38 -1.25 -5.33
N TYR A 90 5.05 -0.99 -6.46
CA TYR A 90 4.78 -1.72 -7.71
C TYR A 90 5.11 -3.22 -7.60
N PHE A 91 6.16 -3.58 -6.86
CA PHE A 91 6.43 -4.99 -6.53
C PHE A 91 5.30 -5.58 -5.67
N PHE A 92 4.88 -4.85 -4.63
CA PHE A 92 3.81 -5.28 -3.75
C PHE A 92 2.47 -5.43 -4.48
N GLN A 93 2.14 -4.48 -5.37
CA GLN A 93 0.95 -4.53 -6.19
C GLN A 93 0.98 -5.71 -7.16
N LEU A 94 2.12 -6.02 -7.77
CA LEU A 94 2.28 -7.20 -8.62
C LEU A 94 2.01 -8.49 -7.82
N TYR A 95 2.60 -8.61 -6.63
CA TYR A 95 2.31 -9.71 -5.71
C TYR A 95 0.81 -9.81 -5.39
N PHE A 96 0.17 -8.67 -5.12
CA PHE A 96 -1.26 -8.61 -4.83
C PHE A 96 -2.13 -9.04 -6.02
N CYS A 97 -1.73 -8.69 -7.25
CA CYS A 97 -2.37 -9.16 -8.48
C CYS A 97 -2.31 -10.68 -8.62
N PHE A 98 -1.15 -11.30 -8.39
CA PHE A 98 -1.02 -12.76 -8.38
C PHE A 98 -1.89 -13.39 -7.29
N ASN A 99 -1.86 -12.82 -6.08
CA ASN A 99 -2.65 -13.30 -4.96
C ASN A 99 -4.15 -13.29 -5.27
N ALA A 100 -4.63 -12.22 -5.91
CA ALA A 100 -6.03 -12.05 -6.31
C ALA A 100 -6.49 -13.12 -7.31
N ILE A 101 -5.65 -13.44 -8.31
CA ILE A 101 -5.95 -14.48 -9.30
C ILE A 101 -5.87 -15.87 -8.68
N PHE A 102 -4.83 -16.15 -7.88
CA PHE A 102 -4.68 -17.45 -7.23
C PHE A 102 -5.85 -17.77 -6.32
N HIS A 103 -6.36 -16.80 -5.57
CA HIS A 103 -7.47 -17.03 -4.65
C HIS A 103 -8.84 -16.72 -5.27
N GLN A 104 -8.90 -16.29 -6.53
CA GLN A 104 -10.12 -15.81 -7.19
C GLN A 104 -10.86 -14.76 -6.34
N ASN A 105 -10.10 -13.93 -5.62
CA ASN A 105 -10.65 -12.98 -4.67
C ASN A 105 -11.13 -11.73 -5.41
N THR A 106 -12.44 -11.64 -5.59
CA THR A 106 -13.09 -10.57 -6.35
C THR A 106 -12.87 -9.20 -5.71
N ILE A 107 -12.78 -9.12 -4.38
CA ILE A 107 -12.56 -7.86 -3.66
C ILE A 107 -11.16 -7.36 -3.91
N GLN A 108 -10.15 -8.23 -3.83
CA GLN A 108 -8.78 -7.85 -4.15
C GLN A 108 -8.66 -7.29 -5.58
N ILE A 109 -9.40 -7.84 -6.55
CA ILE A 109 -9.42 -7.34 -7.94
C ILE A 109 -10.01 -5.92 -8.03
N ILE A 110 -11.11 -5.64 -7.33
CA ILE A 110 -11.68 -4.29 -7.26
C ILE A 110 -10.69 -3.34 -6.59
N THR A 111 -10.09 -3.76 -5.47
CA THR A 111 -9.08 -2.98 -4.74
C THR A 111 -7.89 -2.63 -5.64
N ILE A 112 -7.39 -3.58 -6.43
CA ILE A 112 -6.30 -3.33 -7.40
C ILE A 112 -6.71 -2.27 -8.44
N ALA A 113 -7.95 -2.32 -8.94
CA ALA A 113 -8.43 -1.33 -9.89
C ALA A 113 -8.51 0.08 -9.27
N LEU A 114 -9.00 0.17 -8.03
CA LEU A 114 -9.07 1.45 -7.30
C LEU A 114 -7.67 2.00 -6.97
N ILE A 115 -6.74 1.15 -6.55
CA ILE A 115 -5.35 1.53 -6.29
C ILE A 115 -4.70 2.07 -7.57
N ASN A 116 -4.86 1.38 -8.70
CA ASN A 116 -4.38 1.84 -9.99
C ASN A 116 -4.91 3.24 -10.34
N PHE A 117 -6.22 3.47 -10.13
CA PHE A 117 -6.82 4.77 -10.38
C PHE A 117 -6.25 5.87 -9.46
N ALA A 118 -6.10 5.58 -8.17
CA ALA A 118 -5.50 6.51 -7.19
C ALA A 118 -4.06 6.88 -7.57
N PHE A 119 -3.30 5.93 -8.13
CA PHE A 119 -1.93 6.15 -8.60
C PHE A 119 -1.80 7.10 -9.78
N VAL A 120 -2.83 7.29 -10.59
CA VAL A 120 -2.81 8.34 -11.61
C VAL A 120 -2.76 9.72 -10.95
N PHE A 121 -3.59 9.96 -9.92
CA PHE A 121 -3.61 11.24 -9.18
C PHE A 121 -2.32 11.47 -8.42
N ILE A 122 -1.83 10.44 -7.73
CA ILE A 122 -0.57 10.51 -7.00
C ILE A 122 0.60 10.78 -7.96
N GLY A 123 0.65 10.10 -9.11
CA GLY A 123 1.68 10.35 -10.13
C GLY A 123 1.62 11.76 -10.74
N MET A 124 0.42 12.33 -10.90
CA MET A 124 0.28 13.74 -11.29
C MET A 124 0.86 14.69 -10.24
N MET A 125 0.64 14.42 -8.95
CA MET A 125 1.23 15.22 -7.87
C MET A 125 2.75 15.13 -7.84
N GLN A 126 3.33 13.95 -8.12
CA GLN A 126 4.78 13.77 -8.16
C GLN A 126 5.44 14.71 -9.19
N VAL A 127 4.82 14.88 -10.36
CA VAL A 127 5.33 15.80 -11.38
C VAL A 127 5.22 17.26 -10.96
N TYR A 128 4.17 17.62 -10.21
CA TYR A 128 4.05 18.94 -9.63
C TYR A 128 5.14 19.22 -8.59
N GLU A 129 5.45 18.25 -7.73
CA GLU A 129 6.50 18.35 -6.72
C GLU A 129 7.88 18.53 -7.35
N VAL A 130 8.24 17.70 -8.34
CA VAL A 130 9.52 17.81 -9.06
C VAL A 130 9.68 19.20 -9.68
N ARG A 131 8.62 19.73 -10.29
CA ARG A 131 8.65 21.10 -10.86
C ARG A 131 8.81 22.17 -9.80
N SER A 132 8.08 22.05 -8.69
CA SER A 132 8.15 22.99 -7.57
C SER A 132 9.53 23.03 -6.92
N ILE A 133 10.16 21.86 -6.75
CA ILE A 133 11.53 21.72 -6.26
C ILE A 133 12.52 22.29 -7.27
N SER A 134 12.34 22.02 -8.57
CA SER A 134 13.21 22.59 -9.62
C SER A 134 13.23 24.11 -9.65
N ILE A 135 12.07 24.75 -9.49
CA ILE A 135 11.99 26.21 -9.39
C ILE A 135 12.72 26.71 -8.13
N ALA A 136 12.48 26.07 -6.99
CA ALA A 136 13.14 26.45 -5.73
C ALA A 136 14.66 26.26 -5.78
N LEU A 137 15.15 25.19 -6.40
CA LEU A 137 16.59 24.94 -6.60
C LEU A 137 17.24 26.04 -7.44
N LYS A 138 16.57 26.52 -8.50
CA LYS A 138 17.09 27.59 -9.36
C LYS A 138 17.20 28.92 -8.61
N GLU A 139 16.32 29.17 -7.65
CA GLU A 139 16.31 30.37 -6.82
C GLU A 139 17.35 30.30 -5.68
N ASP A 140 17.37 29.20 -4.94
CA ASP A 140 18.19 29.05 -3.73
C ASP A 140 19.63 28.57 -4.01
N CYS A 141 19.85 27.92 -5.16
CA CYS A 141 21.13 27.31 -5.55
C CYS A 141 21.54 27.74 -6.97
N PRO A 142 21.95 29.01 -7.19
CA PRO A 142 22.32 29.49 -8.51
C PRO A 142 23.48 28.67 -9.10
N GLY A 143 23.29 28.15 -10.32
CA GLY A 143 24.25 27.27 -10.99
C GLY A 143 24.03 25.77 -10.75
N PHE A 144 23.05 25.38 -9.93
CA PHE A 144 22.65 23.98 -9.79
C PHE A 144 21.63 23.59 -10.89
N GLU A 145 22.02 22.68 -11.77
CA GLU A 145 21.14 22.16 -12.81
C GLU A 145 20.29 21.00 -12.28
N PHE A 146 19.00 21.27 -12.05
CA PHE A 146 17.98 20.25 -11.80
C PHE A 146 16.73 20.59 -12.61
N GLU A 147 16.52 19.86 -13.70
CA GLU A 147 15.35 20.03 -14.56
C GLU A 147 14.50 18.76 -14.60
N PRO A 148 13.16 18.89 -14.62
CA PRO A 148 12.28 17.77 -14.88
C PRO A 148 12.62 17.16 -16.25
N ASP A 149 12.66 15.84 -16.32
CA ASP A 149 12.97 15.12 -17.54
C ASP A 149 11.66 14.70 -18.23
N MET A 150 11.75 14.19 -19.45
CA MET A 150 10.64 13.58 -20.17
C MET A 150 10.13 12.31 -19.48
N ASN A 151 10.94 11.70 -18.60
CA ASN A 151 10.57 10.50 -17.83
C ASN A 151 9.30 10.71 -17.00
N GLU A 152 9.11 11.89 -16.40
CA GLU A 152 7.89 12.27 -15.67
C GLU A 152 6.63 12.21 -16.54
N MET A 153 6.73 12.72 -17.76
CA MET A 153 5.64 12.72 -18.72
C MET A 153 5.35 11.30 -19.22
N PHE A 154 6.39 10.52 -19.51
CA PHE A 154 6.24 9.11 -19.89
C PHE A 154 5.63 8.27 -18.77
N PHE A 155 5.96 8.56 -17.52
CA PHE A 155 5.40 7.87 -16.36
C PHE A 155 3.90 8.11 -16.22
N ILE A 156 3.44 9.36 -16.25
CA ILE A 156 2.01 9.67 -16.19
C ILE A 156 1.27 9.06 -17.39
N LEU A 157 1.85 9.15 -18.59
CA LEU A 157 1.24 8.59 -19.79
C LEU A 157 1.10 7.06 -19.69
N ALA A 158 2.16 6.38 -19.25
CA ALA A 158 2.14 4.94 -19.03
C ALA A 158 1.10 4.56 -17.99
N LEU A 159 1.05 5.25 -16.85
CA LEU A 159 0.04 5.05 -15.80
C LEU A 159 -1.39 5.18 -16.33
N ALA A 160 -1.69 6.27 -17.05
CA ALA A 160 -3.03 6.53 -17.56
C ALA A 160 -3.50 5.43 -18.54
N ILE A 161 -2.61 4.99 -19.43
CA ILE A 161 -2.92 3.91 -20.39
C ILE A 161 -3.12 2.59 -19.66
N LEU A 162 -2.19 2.21 -18.77
CA LEU A 162 -2.22 0.94 -18.05
C LEU A 162 -3.44 0.82 -17.12
N VAL A 163 -3.87 1.93 -16.50
CA VAL A 163 -5.10 1.99 -15.69
C VAL A 163 -6.34 1.65 -16.48
N ILE A 164 -6.46 2.10 -17.73
CA ILE A 164 -7.61 1.79 -18.57
C ILE A 164 -7.65 0.28 -18.85
N PHE A 165 -6.51 -0.31 -19.24
CA PHE A 165 -6.42 -1.76 -19.49
C PHE A 165 -6.68 -2.58 -18.23
N MET A 166 -6.05 -2.23 -17.11
CA MET A 166 -6.22 -2.92 -15.83
C MET A 166 -7.65 -2.78 -15.30
N GLY A 167 -8.25 -1.59 -15.40
CA GLY A 167 -9.64 -1.36 -15.00
C GLY A 167 -10.61 -2.22 -15.83
N TYR A 168 -10.42 -2.28 -17.14
CA TYR A 168 -11.23 -3.13 -18.01
C TYR A 168 -11.10 -4.63 -17.66
N LEU A 169 -9.88 -5.11 -17.48
CA LEU A 169 -9.62 -6.51 -17.12
C LEU A 169 -10.16 -6.85 -15.73
N SER A 170 -9.97 -5.95 -14.75
CA SER A 170 -10.56 -6.08 -13.42
C SER A 170 -12.09 -6.14 -13.47
N PHE A 171 -12.75 -5.34 -14.30
CA PHE A 171 -14.21 -5.40 -14.48
C PHE A 171 -14.66 -6.74 -15.05
N LYS A 172 -13.97 -7.26 -16.08
CA LYS A 172 -14.27 -8.57 -16.66
C LYS A 172 -14.07 -9.70 -15.65
N LEU A 173 -12.95 -9.69 -14.92
CA LEU A 173 -12.66 -10.69 -13.90
C LEU A 173 -13.60 -10.60 -12.70
N HIS A 174 -13.97 -9.39 -12.28
CA HIS A 174 -14.95 -9.17 -11.22
C HIS A 174 -16.28 -9.85 -11.56
N ARG A 175 -16.79 -9.68 -12.79
CA ARG A 175 -18.02 -10.37 -13.22
C ARG A 175 -17.80 -11.87 -13.27
N GLN A 176 -16.69 -12.35 -13.83
CA GLN A 176 -16.42 -13.78 -13.97
C GLN A 176 -16.31 -14.49 -12.61
N PHE A 177 -15.54 -13.93 -11.68
CA PHE A 177 -15.34 -14.50 -10.35
C PHE A 177 -16.55 -14.27 -9.46
N GLY A 178 -17.24 -13.13 -9.58
CA GLY A 178 -18.52 -12.89 -8.91
C GLY A 178 -19.58 -13.92 -9.31
N TRP A 179 -19.68 -14.27 -10.60
CA TRP A 179 -20.56 -15.34 -11.07
C TRP A 179 -20.16 -16.72 -10.56
N ASN A 180 -18.85 -17.02 -10.49
CA ASN A 180 -18.37 -18.30 -9.95
C ASN A 180 -18.59 -18.43 -8.43
N ILE A 181 -18.43 -17.33 -7.69
CA ILE A 181 -18.71 -17.25 -6.26
C ILE A 181 -20.21 -17.39 -6.00
N TYR A 182 -21.04 -16.66 -6.75
CA TYR A 182 -22.50 -16.77 -6.67
C TYR A 182 -22.98 -18.21 -6.87
N LYS A 183 -22.42 -18.92 -7.87
CA LYS A 183 -22.73 -20.33 -8.13
C LYS A 183 -22.22 -21.30 -7.05
N LYS A 184 -21.09 -20.99 -6.39
CA LYS A 184 -20.50 -21.87 -5.36
C LYS A 184 -21.09 -21.67 -3.97
N ILE A 185 -21.55 -20.48 -3.62
CA ILE A 185 -21.90 -20.13 -2.23
C ILE A 185 -23.43 -20.04 -2.02
N GLY A 186 -24.22 -19.79 -3.07
CA GLY A 186 -25.57 -19.24 -2.86
C GLY A 186 -25.47 -17.83 -2.27
N GLY A 187 -26.56 -17.05 -2.28
CA GLY A 187 -26.55 -15.62 -1.97
C GLY A 187 -26.29 -15.27 -0.50
N ASP A 188 -25.13 -15.60 0.04
CA ASP A 188 -24.72 -15.25 1.40
C ASP A 188 -23.21 -14.92 1.42
N VAL A 189 -22.91 -13.69 1.02
CA VAL A 189 -21.56 -13.12 0.91
C VAL A 189 -21.35 -12.19 2.10
N ALA A 190 -21.25 -12.76 3.29
CA ALA A 190 -20.85 -12.02 4.47
C ALA A 190 -19.67 -12.73 5.15
N ILE A 191 -18.64 -11.95 5.46
CA ILE A 191 -17.53 -12.32 6.36
C ILE A 191 -16.39 -13.13 5.72
N GLN A 192 -15.84 -12.65 4.60
CA GLN A 192 -14.45 -12.93 4.23
C GLN A 192 -13.62 -11.65 3.98
N ASN A 193 -14.20 -10.50 4.36
CA ASN A 193 -13.83 -9.19 3.81
C ASN A 193 -13.01 -8.30 4.76
N LEU A 194 -12.81 -8.68 6.02
CA LEU A 194 -12.25 -7.75 7.00
C LEU A 194 -10.71 -7.78 7.08
N LEU A 195 -10.07 -8.93 6.84
CA LEU A 195 -8.65 -9.11 7.15
C LEU A 195 -7.65 -8.58 6.12
N ILE A 196 -8.04 -8.54 4.85
CA ILE A 196 -7.12 -8.13 3.78
C ILE A 196 -7.07 -6.60 3.66
N MET A 197 -8.13 -5.89 4.06
CA MET A 197 -8.14 -4.42 4.11
C MET A 197 -7.36 -3.85 5.30
N ILE A 198 -7.26 -4.59 6.42
CA ILE A 198 -6.52 -4.17 7.62
C ILE A 198 -5.00 -4.20 7.38
N LEU A 199 -4.50 -5.16 6.59
CA LEU A 199 -3.07 -5.35 6.32
C LEU A 199 -2.38 -4.18 5.57
N PHE A 200 -3.16 -3.32 4.90
CA PHE A 200 -2.61 -2.23 4.08
C PHE A 200 -2.24 -0.97 4.89
N ALA A 201 -2.74 -0.84 6.12
CA ALA A 201 -2.52 0.36 6.95
C ALA A 201 -1.14 0.36 7.65
N GLY A 202 -0.53 -0.80 7.89
CA GLY A 202 0.74 -0.92 8.62
C GLY A 202 2.01 -0.71 7.78
N LEU A 203 1.92 -0.71 6.44
CA LEU A 203 3.09 -0.78 5.56
C LEU A 203 3.75 0.58 5.28
N LEU A 204 3.06 1.70 5.55
CA LEU A 204 3.54 3.06 5.23
C LEU A 204 4.34 3.72 6.37
N ILE A 205 4.30 3.17 7.58
CA ILE A 205 4.90 3.75 8.79
C ILE A 205 6.45 3.71 8.81
N PRO A 206 7.15 2.66 8.29
CA PRO A 206 8.62 2.63 8.25
C PRO A 206 9.26 3.72 7.40
N VAL A 207 8.49 4.34 6.50
CA VAL A 207 8.99 5.39 5.58
C VAL A 207 8.92 6.75 6.25
N PHE A 208 7.90 6.95 7.07
CA PHE A 208 7.83 8.09 7.99
C PHE A 208 8.95 8.03 9.05
N TYR A 209 9.40 6.83 9.45
CA TYR A 209 10.54 6.64 10.38
C TYR A 209 11.87 7.16 9.80
N ILE A 210 12.15 6.86 8.53
CA ILE A 210 13.40 7.26 7.86
C ILE A 210 13.43 8.77 7.58
N LEU A 211 12.31 9.37 7.18
CA LEU A 211 12.19 10.82 6.93
C LEU A 211 12.32 11.69 8.19
N TYR A 212 12.14 11.09 9.38
CA TYR A 212 12.04 11.82 10.64
C TYR A 212 13.31 11.84 11.48
N GLN A 213 14.23 10.89 11.26
CA GLN A 213 15.47 10.77 12.02
C GLN A 213 16.40 12.00 11.88
N ASP A 214 16.19 12.84 10.87
CA ASP A 214 17.05 13.96 10.51
C ASP A 214 16.61 15.33 11.09
N ARG A 215 15.50 15.39 11.84
CA ARG A 215 15.01 16.64 12.49
C ARG A 215 15.42 16.72 13.95
N SER A 216 16.27 17.70 14.27
CA SER A 216 16.86 18.00 15.59
C SER A 216 15.89 18.58 16.64
N GLY A 217 14.61 18.23 16.62
CA GLY A 217 13.59 18.93 17.42
C GLY A 217 12.49 18.07 18.05
N VAL A 218 12.40 16.77 17.73
CA VAL A 218 11.42 15.91 18.38
C VAL A 218 12.08 14.89 19.28
N GLU A 219 11.50 14.74 20.47
CA GLU A 219 12.02 13.86 21.49
C GLU A 219 12.20 12.43 20.94
N LYS A 220 13.42 11.90 21.05
CA LYS A 220 13.75 10.50 20.71
C LYS A 220 12.77 9.50 21.35
N PHE A 221 12.18 9.90 22.49
CA PHE A 221 11.12 9.18 23.17
C PHE A 221 9.87 8.97 22.28
N PHE A 222 9.38 10.01 21.60
CA PHE A 222 8.20 9.90 20.73
C PHE A 222 8.44 8.94 19.57
N ILE A 223 9.66 8.93 18.99
CA ILE A 223 10.07 7.99 17.94
C ILE A 223 10.04 6.56 18.45
N PHE A 224 10.67 6.34 19.60
CA PHE A 224 10.73 5.02 20.22
C PHE A 224 9.34 4.46 20.50
N VAL A 225 8.46 5.28 21.11
CA VAL A 225 7.06 4.92 21.38
C VAL A 225 6.30 4.59 20.10
N SER A 226 6.42 5.43 19.07
CA SER A 226 5.74 5.21 17.78
C SER A 226 6.22 3.93 17.09
N THR A 227 7.53 3.65 17.14
CA THR A 227 8.13 2.44 16.58
C THR A 227 7.66 1.18 17.33
N ALA A 228 7.64 1.24 18.66
CA ALA A 228 7.15 0.14 19.50
C ALA A 228 5.65 -0.13 19.25
N MET A 229 4.84 0.92 19.12
CA MET A 229 3.43 0.81 18.75
C MET A 229 3.27 0.15 17.37
N MET A 230 4.05 0.55 16.37
CA MET A 230 4.02 -0.03 15.03
C MET A 230 4.30 -1.54 15.03
N ILE A 231 5.35 -1.98 15.73
CA ILE A 231 5.65 -3.42 15.84
C ILE A 231 4.51 -4.16 16.54
N SER A 232 3.91 -3.53 17.55
CA SER A 232 2.80 -4.10 18.31
C SER A 232 1.52 -4.23 17.47
N VAL A 233 1.30 -3.39 16.46
CA VAL A 233 0.12 -3.46 15.56
C VAL A 233 -0.02 -4.86 14.96
N PHE A 234 1.05 -5.46 14.44
CA PHE A 234 1.00 -6.81 13.87
C PHE A 234 0.55 -7.87 14.86
N PHE A 235 1.01 -7.78 16.12
CA PHE A 235 0.60 -8.69 17.18
C PHE A 235 -0.90 -8.55 17.49
N PHE A 236 -1.37 -7.31 17.62
CA PHE A 236 -2.77 -7.00 17.91
C PHE A 236 -3.71 -7.32 16.73
N GLU A 237 -3.23 -7.25 15.48
CA GLU A 237 -3.99 -7.72 14.31
C GLU A 237 -4.20 -9.24 14.32
N ILE A 238 -3.17 -10.02 14.67
CA ILE A 238 -3.29 -11.47 14.83
C ILE A 238 -4.27 -11.80 15.97
N LEU A 239 -4.20 -11.04 17.06
CA LEU A 239 -5.12 -11.17 18.19
C LEU A 239 -6.58 -10.88 17.76
N ALA A 240 -6.81 -9.79 17.03
CA ALA A 240 -8.12 -9.43 16.50
C ALA A 240 -8.66 -10.51 15.55
N TYR A 241 -7.81 -11.05 14.67
CA TYR A 241 -8.18 -12.14 13.78
C TYR A 241 -8.69 -13.36 14.54
N LYS A 242 -7.93 -13.78 15.55
CA LYS A 242 -8.29 -14.93 16.38
C LYS A 242 -9.56 -14.66 17.17
N SER A 243 -9.69 -13.46 17.73
CA SER A 243 -10.90 -13.03 18.44
C SER A 243 -12.15 -13.01 17.57
N LEU A 244 -12.04 -12.63 16.30
CA LEU A 244 -13.16 -12.67 15.36
C LEU A 244 -13.60 -14.10 15.05
N ASN A 245 -12.66 -15.03 14.85
CA ASN A 245 -12.98 -16.43 14.55
C ASN A 245 -13.55 -17.18 15.76
N ASP A 246 -13.00 -16.92 16.94
CA ASP A 246 -13.40 -17.62 18.15
C ASP A 246 -14.59 -16.95 18.86
N GLU A 247 -15.02 -15.76 18.41
CA GLU A 247 -15.90 -14.81 19.11
C GLU A 247 -15.39 -14.47 20.52
N TRP A 248 -14.07 -14.33 20.66
CA TRP A 248 -13.47 -14.05 21.96
C TRP A 248 -13.54 -12.55 22.29
N SER A 249 -14.55 -12.18 23.08
CA SER A 249 -14.82 -10.80 23.52
C SER A 249 -13.64 -10.14 24.21
N GLY A 250 -12.90 -10.87 25.05
CA GLY A 250 -11.74 -10.33 25.78
C GLY A 250 -10.62 -9.85 24.85
N GLY A 251 -10.23 -10.67 23.87
CA GLY A 251 -9.19 -10.28 22.92
C GLY A 251 -9.60 -9.15 21.98
N MET A 252 -10.88 -9.08 21.63
CA MET A 252 -11.40 -7.99 20.81
C MET A 252 -11.45 -6.66 21.58
N LEU A 253 -11.80 -6.70 22.87
CA LEU A 253 -11.74 -5.53 23.73
C LEU A 253 -10.29 -5.03 23.91
N MET A 254 -9.33 -5.94 24.10
CA MET A 254 -7.90 -5.59 24.16
C MET A 254 -7.42 -4.93 22.86
N PHE A 255 -7.84 -5.45 21.70
CA PHE A 255 -7.56 -4.85 20.40
C PHE A 255 -8.13 -3.43 20.28
N ILE A 256 -9.39 -3.22 20.64
CA ILE A 256 -10.04 -1.90 20.58
C ILE A 256 -9.30 -0.90 21.47
N CYS A 257 -8.99 -1.26 22.72
CA CYS A 257 -8.23 -0.41 23.63
C CYS A 257 -6.87 -0.03 23.06
N PHE A 258 -6.11 -1.01 22.56
CA PHE A 258 -4.82 -0.76 21.90
C PHE A 258 -4.98 0.16 20.68
N TRP A 259 -6.00 -0.07 19.84
CA TRP A 259 -6.20 0.68 18.61
C TRP A 259 -6.55 2.15 18.87
N ILE A 260 -7.20 2.47 19.98
CA ILE A 260 -7.41 3.86 20.41
C ILE A 260 -6.06 4.55 20.69
N PHE A 261 -5.14 3.90 21.40
CA PHE A 261 -3.80 4.44 21.63
C PHE A 261 -3.00 4.55 20.31
N ALA A 262 -3.09 3.55 19.45
CA ALA A 262 -2.47 3.58 18.12
C ALA A 262 -3.02 4.73 17.26
N LEU A 263 -4.33 5.01 17.32
CA LEU A 263 -4.97 6.10 16.59
C LEU A 263 -4.49 7.48 17.09
N LEU A 264 -4.31 7.65 18.40
CA LEU A 264 -3.73 8.88 18.97
C LEU A 264 -2.28 9.08 18.53
N ASN A 265 -1.47 8.03 18.54
CA ASN A 265 -0.10 8.09 18.04
C ASN A 265 -0.07 8.43 16.54
N PHE A 266 -0.94 7.79 15.76
CA PHE A 266 -1.09 8.06 14.33
C PHE A 266 -1.54 9.49 14.03
N ALA A 267 -2.42 10.07 14.86
CA ALA A 267 -2.80 11.48 14.77
C ALA A 267 -1.59 12.41 15.00
N GLY A 268 -0.74 12.11 15.98
CA GLY A 268 0.52 12.83 16.20
C GLY A 268 1.46 12.74 15.01
N LEU A 269 1.60 11.56 14.41
CA LEU A 269 2.36 11.36 13.17
C LEU A 269 1.76 12.15 12.00
N CYS A 270 0.44 12.24 11.88
CA CYS A 270 -0.21 13.06 10.85
C CYS A 270 0.16 14.54 10.98
N VAL A 271 0.21 15.09 12.20
CA VAL A 271 0.63 16.48 12.42
C VAL A 271 2.08 16.69 11.98
N VAL A 272 2.97 15.76 12.31
CA VAL A 272 4.36 15.77 11.84
C VAL A 272 4.43 15.77 10.32
N VAL A 273 3.70 14.87 9.67
CA VAL A 273 3.68 14.74 8.20
C VAL A 273 3.15 16.01 7.56
N ILE A 274 2.10 16.61 8.12
CA ILE A 274 1.53 17.88 7.61
C ILE A 274 2.58 18.99 7.68
N ASN A 275 3.26 19.14 8.82
CA ASN A 275 4.30 20.15 8.99
C ASN A 275 5.48 19.91 8.02
N LEU A 276 5.91 18.66 7.88
CA LEU A 276 6.95 18.28 6.92
C LEU A 276 6.51 18.57 5.48
N SER A 277 5.26 18.28 5.14
CA SER A 277 4.68 18.50 3.81
C SER A 277 4.65 19.99 3.45
N ILE A 278 4.35 20.86 4.41
CA ILE A 278 4.38 22.31 4.21
C ILE A 278 5.80 22.80 3.96
N GLU A 279 6.77 22.34 4.74
CA GLU A 279 8.16 22.79 4.63
C GLU A 279 8.86 22.26 3.38
N THR A 280 8.62 20.99 3.03
CA THR A 280 9.30 20.31 1.91
C THR A 280 8.51 20.33 0.62
N LYS A 281 7.29 20.92 0.64
CA LYS A 281 6.32 20.86 -0.46
C LYS A 281 5.96 19.42 -0.86
N TRP A 282 5.99 18.49 0.09
CA TRP A 282 5.65 17.08 -0.10
C TRP A 282 4.14 16.85 -0.01
N TYR A 283 3.41 17.18 -1.08
CA TYR A 283 1.96 17.06 -1.18
C TYR A 283 1.49 15.60 -1.17
N ILE A 284 2.26 14.66 -1.70
CA ILE A 284 1.95 13.23 -1.71
C ILE A 284 1.90 12.70 -0.27
N GLY A 285 2.88 13.07 0.57
CA GLY A 285 2.90 12.71 1.99
C GLY A 285 1.65 13.18 2.72
N PHE A 286 1.22 14.42 2.45
CA PHE A 286 -0.02 14.98 3.00
C PHE A 286 -1.26 14.15 2.63
N ILE A 287 -1.43 13.83 1.34
CA ILE A 287 -2.58 13.05 0.85
C ILE A 287 -2.56 11.63 1.45
N ILE A 288 -1.40 10.97 1.44
CA ILE A 288 -1.23 9.63 2.01
C ILE A 288 -1.55 9.64 3.51
N GLY A 289 -1.10 10.66 4.24
CA GLY A 289 -1.40 10.83 5.67
C GLY A 289 -2.91 10.85 5.95
N ILE A 290 -3.66 11.64 5.19
CA ILE A 290 -5.14 11.70 5.30
C ILE A 290 -5.77 10.34 5.00
N ILE A 291 -5.37 9.69 3.90
CA ILE A 291 -5.91 8.39 3.51
C ILE A 291 -5.66 7.36 4.61
N CYS A 292 -4.44 7.26 5.12
CA CYS A 292 -4.09 6.34 6.20
C CYS A 292 -4.87 6.64 7.49
N PHE A 293 -5.10 7.92 7.81
CA PHE A 293 -5.88 8.32 8.99
C PHE A 293 -7.34 7.85 8.86
N THR A 294 -7.95 8.08 7.70
CA THR A 294 -9.34 7.64 7.44
C THR A 294 -9.50 6.13 7.48
N PHE A 295 -8.54 5.37 6.95
CA PHE A 295 -8.52 3.91 7.07
C PHE A 295 -8.36 3.45 8.53
N SER A 296 -7.47 4.07 9.30
CA SER A 296 -7.29 3.75 10.72
C SER A 296 -8.56 3.98 11.54
N LEU A 297 -9.26 5.08 11.29
CA LEU A 297 -10.55 5.38 11.92
C LEU A 297 -11.63 4.37 11.54
N SER A 298 -11.69 4.00 10.26
CA SER A 298 -12.61 2.98 9.76
C SER A 298 -12.37 1.64 10.45
N THR A 299 -11.11 1.22 10.62
CA THR A 299 -10.73 0.00 11.33
C THR A 299 -11.27 -0.01 12.76
N LEU A 300 -11.16 1.11 13.49
CA LEU A 300 -11.71 1.21 14.84
C LEU A 300 -13.24 1.05 14.85
N ILE A 301 -13.94 1.71 13.92
CA ILE A 301 -15.40 1.63 13.81
C ILE A 301 -15.84 0.19 13.54
N TYR A 302 -15.20 -0.49 12.58
CA TYR A 302 -15.50 -1.89 12.27
C TYR A 302 -15.18 -2.83 13.44
N ALA A 303 -14.11 -2.55 14.19
CA ALA A 303 -13.77 -3.33 15.37
C ALA A 303 -14.85 -3.23 16.45
N VAL A 304 -15.34 -2.02 16.72
CA VAL A 304 -16.45 -1.80 17.67
C VAL A 304 -17.73 -2.48 17.19
N PHE A 305 -18.04 -2.38 15.89
CA PHE A 305 -19.21 -3.05 15.32
C PHE A 305 -19.10 -4.58 15.47
N ALA A 306 -17.96 -5.17 15.17
CA ALA A 306 -17.74 -6.61 15.33
C ALA A 306 -17.91 -7.04 16.80
N TYR A 307 -17.32 -6.31 17.76
CA TYR A 307 -17.46 -6.60 19.18
C TYR A 307 -18.92 -6.58 19.66
N ARG A 308 -19.72 -5.61 19.21
CA ARG A 308 -21.15 -5.50 19.58
C ARG A 308 -22.02 -6.62 19.02
N ASN A 309 -21.57 -7.28 17.94
CA ASN A 309 -22.30 -8.37 17.28
C ASN A 309 -21.84 -9.76 17.74
N PHE A 310 -20.88 -9.86 18.67
CA PHE A 310 -20.48 -11.16 19.24
C PHE A 310 -21.65 -11.81 19.98
N GLY A 311 -21.79 -13.13 19.85
CA GLY A 311 -22.95 -13.87 20.35
C GLY A 311 -24.21 -13.73 19.49
N GLY A 312 -24.18 -12.96 18.39
CA GLY A 312 -25.29 -12.80 17.44
C GLY A 312 -25.42 -13.92 16.40
N GLY A 313 -24.71 -15.04 16.56
CA GLY A 313 -24.72 -16.17 15.60
C GLY A 313 -23.72 -16.05 14.45
N LEU A 314 -22.80 -15.08 14.50
CA LEU A 314 -21.80 -14.82 13.46
C LEU A 314 -20.87 -16.03 13.25
N LYS A 315 -20.45 -16.68 14.35
CA LYS A 315 -19.62 -17.89 14.36
C LYS A 315 -20.30 -19.09 13.72
N GLU A 316 -21.60 -19.30 13.98
CA GLU A 316 -22.37 -20.37 13.35
C GLU A 316 -22.46 -20.16 11.85
N TYR A 317 -22.66 -18.91 11.42
CA TYR A 317 -22.69 -18.55 10.00
C TYR A 317 -21.32 -18.73 9.32
N ILE A 318 -20.22 -18.31 9.96
CA ILE A 318 -18.85 -18.52 9.46
C ILE A 318 -18.50 -20.01 9.36
N ASN A 319 -18.78 -20.79 10.41
CA ASN A 319 -18.50 -22.23 10.43
C ASN A 319 -19.35 -22.98 9.41
N LYS A 320 -20.64 -22.67 9.30
CA LYS A 320 -21.54 -23.27 8.30
C LYS A 320 -21.07 -22.99 6.87
N ASN A 321 -20.50 -21.81 6.60
CA ASN A 321 -19.89 -21.49 5.31
C ASN A 321 -18.59 -22.24 5.08
N LYS A 322 -17.77 -22.44 6.11
CA LYS A 322 -16.52 -23.22 6.03
C LYS A 322 -16.80 -24.70 5.72
N ASP A 323 -17.76 -25.30 6.42
CA ASP A 323 -18.18 -26.70 6.21
C ASP A 323 -18.77 -26.88 4.80
N ARG A 324 -19.59 -25.93 4.33
CA ARG A 324 -20.14 -25.93 2.98
C ARG A 324 -19.04 -25.82 1.91
N GLN A 325 -17.98 -25.04 2.16
CA GLN A 325 -16.82 -24.94 1.27
C GLN A 325 -15.98 -26.23 1.23
N GLU A 326 -15.85 -26.94 2.36
CA GLU A 326 -15.17 -28.24 2.42
C GLU A 326 -15.97 -29.32 1.68
N VAL A 327 -17.28 -29.42 1.92
CA VAL A 327 -18.16 -30.36 1.21
C VAL A 327 -18.14 -30.10 -0.31
N THR A 328 -18.15 -28.84 -0.74
CA THR A 328 -18.08 -28.48 -2.17
C THR A 328 -16.71 -28.83 -2.78
N LYS A 329 -15.61 -28.75 -2.00
CA LYS A 329 -14.28 -29.18 -2.46
C LYS A 329 -14.19 -30.69 -2.65
N VAL A 330 -14.80 -31.48 -1.75
CA VAL A 330 -14.85 -32.94 -1.84
C VAL A 330 -15.67 -33.38 -3.07
N LEU A 331 -16.84 -32.77 -3.28
CA LEU A 331 -17.69 -33.09 -4.43
C LEU A 331 -17.06 -32.72 -5.79
N LEU A 332 -16.13 -31.75 -5.81
CA LEU A 332 -15.39 -31.36 -7.02
C LEU A 332 -14.06 -32.10 -7.18
N SER A 333 -13.63 -32.92 -6.20
CA SER A 333 -12.47 -33.81 -6.34
C SER A 333 -12.85 -35.23 -6.79
N ASP A 334 -14.14 -35.58 -6.70
CA ASP A 334 -14.69 -36.88 -7.11
C ASP A 334 -15.24 -36.89 -8.55
N VAL A 335 -15.03 -35.78 -9.30
CA VAL A 335 -15.29 -35.63 -10.75
C VAL A 335 -13.97 -35.29 -11.43
#